data_AF-A0A941DP77-F1
#
_entry.id   AF-A0A941DP77-F1
#
_cell.length_a   1.000
_cell.length_b   1.000
_cell.length_c   1.000
_cell.angle_alpha   90.00
_cell.angle_beta   90.00
_cell.angle_gamma   90.00
#
_symmetry.space_group_name_H-M   'P 1'
#
loop_
_entity.id
_entity.type
_entity.pdbx_description
1 polymer ?
#
loop_
_entity_poly.entity_id
_entity_poly.type
_entity_poly.pdbx_seq_one_letter_code
_entity_poly.pdbx_strand_id
1 'polypeptide(L)'
;LLVRERLQQLRLSGPVIALELEVTETAKRQLHSEDLFPQPGGKPEDHQRLLSLLVARLGEHQVLQAAPLADYRPEIANQWVSVLHKKSAQAYATASAAHAFLRPVWLLSQPLALTLRQHQPWYAGSVLTLISPAERI
;
A
#
# COMPACT_ATOMS: atom_id res chain seq x y z
N LEU A 1 17.18 8.76 -23.22
CA LEU A 1 18.17 9.20 -22.20
C LEU A 1 18.58 10.66 -22.39
N LEU A 2 18.97 11.09 -23.60
CA LEU A 2 19.43 12.46 -23.87
C LEU A 2 18.44 13.58 -23.49
N VAL A 3 17.14 13.41 -23.76
CA VAL A 3 16.11 14.41 -23.42
C VAL A 3 15.98 14.58 -21.90
N ARG A 4 16.05 13.49 -21.14
CA ARG A 4 15.92 13.53 -19.67
C ARG A 4 17.06 14.31 -19.03
N GLU A 5 18.29 14.04 -19.45
CA GLU A 5 19.49 14.76 -18.97
C GLU A 5 19.44 16.24 -19.36
N ARG A 6 18.99 16.55 -20.59
CA ARG A 6 18.82 17.94 -21.06
C ARG A 6 17.76 18.70 -20.27
N LEU A 7 16.61 18.10 -19.98
CA LEU A 7 15.55 18.72 -19.17
C LEU A 7 15.98 18.90 -17.70
N GLN A 8 16.75 17.96 -17.14
CA GLN A 8 17.28 18.09 -15.78
C GLN A 8 18.28 19.25 -15.64
N GLN A 9 19.00 19.58 -16.71
CA GLN A 9 19.97 20.68 -16.72
C GLN A 9 19.35 22.02 -17.15
N LEU A 10 18.15 22.02 -17.73
CA LEU A 10 17.48 23.21 -18.21
C LEU A 10 17.05 24.09 -17.03
N ARG A 11 17.72 25.24 -16.86
CA ARG A 11 17.33 26.25 -15.88
C ARG A 11 16.50 27.34 -16.55
N LEU A 12 15.33 27.60 -15.99
CA LEU A 12 14.51 28.74 -16.38
C LEU A 12 15.07 30.00 -15.72
N SER A 13 15.27 31.06 -16.51
CA SER A 13 15.79 32.35 -16.03
C SER A 13 14.75 33.17 -15.25
N GLY A 14 13.52 32.70 -15.15
CA GLY A 14 12.43 33.35 -14.43
C GLY A 14 11.14 32.52 -14.46
N PRO A 15 10.04 33.07 -13.92
CA PRO A 15 8.73 32.43 -13.94
C PRO A 15 8.21 32.30 -15.37
N VAL A 16 7.72 31.12 -15.74
CA VAL A 16 7.07 30.87 -17.03
C VAL A 16 5.63 30.42 -16.80
N ILE A 17 4.73 30.80 -17.70
CA ILE A 17 3.30 30.45 -17.63
C ILE A 17 2.94 29.24 -18.51
N ALA A 18 3.82 28.88 -19.45
CA ALA A 18 3.63 27.75 -20.35
C ALA A 18 4.98 27.17 -20.78
N LEU A 19 4.99 25.88 -21.10
CA LEU A 19 6.09 25.15 -21.70
C LEU A 19 5.53 24.29 -22.83
N GLU A 20 6.22 24.24 -23.95
CA GLU A 20 5.84 23.43 -25.11
C GLU A 20 6.99 22.46 -25.44
N LEU A 21 6.63 21.23 -25.79
CA LEU A 21 7.56 20.20 -26.23
C LEU A 21 7.16 19.75 -27.63
N GLU A 22 7.95 20.14 -28.62
CA GLU A 22 7.79 19.69 -29.99
C GLU A 22 8.63 18.43 -30.23
N VAL A 23 8.01 17.39 -30.80
CA VAL A 23 8.67 16.13 -31.13
C VAL A 23 8.51 15.87 -32.62
N THR A 24 9.61 16.01 -33.37
CA THR A 24 9.63 15.86 -34.83
C THR A 24 9.79 14.41 -35.28
N GLU A 25 10.42 13.56 -34.47
CA GLU A 25 10.66 12.16 -34.78
C GLU A 25 10.28 11.26 -33.60
N THR A 26 9.42 10.27 -33.87
CA THR A 26 9.02 9.26 -32.89
C THR A 26 9.46 7.88 -33.34
N ALA A 27 10.15 7.14 -32.47
CA ALA A 27 10.46 5.74 -32.69
C ALA A 27 9.44 4.83 -32.00
N LYS A 28 9.23 3.62 -32.53
CA LYS A 28 8.45 2.58 -31.83
C LYS A 28 9.12 2.29 -30.48
N ARG A 29 8.38 2.52 -29.39
CA ARG A 29 8.83 2.21 -28.03
C ARG A 29 9.07 0.70 -27.92
N GLN A 30 10.31 0.30 -27.65
CA GLN A 30 10.60 -1.07 -27.28
C GLN A 30 9.95 -1.33 -25.90
N LEU A 31 9.02 -2.29 -25.85
CA LEU A 31 8.49 -2.80 -24.60
C LEU A 31 9.62 -3.56 -23.92
N HIS A 32 10.26 -2.94 -22.92
CA HIS A 32 11.12 -3.69 -22.01
C HIS A 32 10.23 -4.45 -21.05
N SER A 33 10.36 -5.78 -21.08
CA SER A 33 9.82 -6.79 -20.16
C SER A 33 8.37 -6.61 -19.72
N GLU A 34 7.50 -7.54 -20.09
CA GLU A 34 6.15 -7.67 -19.51
C GLU A 34 6.18 -8.13 -18.04
N ASP A 35 7.36 -8.53 -17.56
CA ASP A 35 7.58 -8.87 -16.16
C ASP A 35 7.89 -7.60 -15.35
N LEU A 36 7.11 -7.37 -14.29
CA LEU A 36 7.29 -6.24 -13.35
C LEU A 36 8.66 -6.31 -12.63
N PHE A 37 9.23 -7.51 -12.52
CA PHE A 37 10.51 -7.75 -11.84
C PHE A 37 11.41 -8.69 -12.66
N PRO A 38 12.03 -8.20 -13.75
CA PRO A 38 12.75 -9.02 -14.74
C PRO A 38 14.03 -9.70 -14.23
N GLN A 39 14.47 -9.39 -13.01
CA GLN A 39 15.65 -10.03 -12.41
C GLN A 39 15.20 -10.89 -11.23
N PRO A 40 15.63 -12.16 -11.14
CA PRO A 40 15.45 -12.92 -9.91
C PRO A 40 16.09 -12.11 -8.80
N GLY A 41 15.30 -11.77 -7.78
CA GLY A 41 15.69 -10.86 -6.71
C GLY A 41 17.08 -11.21 -6.16
N GLY A 42 17.84 -10.17 -5.78
CA GLY A 42 19.19 -10.30 -5.23
C GLY A 42 19.30 -11.29 -4.07
N LYS A 43 20.52 -11.55 -3.60
CA LYS A 43 20.73 -12.54 -2.54
C LYS A 43 19.96 -12.11 -1.27
N PRO A 44 19.49 -13.05 -0.43
CA PRO A 44 18.87 -12.70 0.85
C PRO A 44 19.73 -11.78 1.73
N GLU A 45 21.05 -11.92 1.61
CA GLU A 45 22.05 -11.06 2.26
C GLU A 45 21.97 -9.60 1.79
N ASP A 46 21.71 -9.36 0.51
CA ASP A 46 21.58 -8.02 -0.07
C ASP A 46 20.36 -7.30 0.51
N HIS A 47 19.27 -8.03 0.76
CA HIS A 47 18.07 -7.51 1.39
C HIS A 47 18.33 -7.07 2.85
N GLN A 48 19.00 -7.90 3.66
CA GLN A 48 19.33 -7.53 5.04
C GLN A 48 20.28 -6.33 5.11
N ARG A 49 21.26 -6.28 4.19
CA ARG A 49 22.18 -5.15 4.09
C ARG A 49 21.46 -3.86 3.70
N LEU A 50 20.54 -3.93 2.73
CA LEU A 50 19.70 -2.80 2.33
C LEU A 50 18.88 -2.27 3.51
N LEU A 51 18.18 -3.15 4.24
CA LEU A 51 17.39 -2.74 5.40
C LEU A 51 18.26 -2.07 6.47
N SER A 52 19.44 -2.62 6.74
CA SER A 52 20.39 -2.03 7.69
C SER A 52 20.81 -0.62 7.30
N LEU A 53 21.10 -0.40 6.01
CA LEU A 53 21.44 0.93 5.48
C LEU A 53 20.27 1.92 5.56
N LEU A 54 19.06 1.46 5.24
CA LEU A 54 17.84 2.29 5.32
C LEU A 54 17.56 2.71 6.76
N VAL A 55 17.63 1.78 7.72
CA VAL A 55 17.44 2.08 9.15
C VAL A 55 18.49 3.07 9.65
N ALA A 56 19.77 2.87 9.28
CA ALA A 56 20.84 3.78 9.70
C ALA A 56 20.66 5.21 9.15
N ARG A 57 20.05 5.35 7.96
CA ARG A 57 19.87 6.65 7.30
C ARG A 57 18.56 7.35 7.68
N LEU A 58 17.47 6.61 7.82
CA LEU A 58 16.11 7.14 8.01
C LEU A 58 15.62 7.01 9.45
N GLY A 59 16.27 6.18 10.27
CA GLY A 59 15.83 5.85 11.62
C GLY A 59 14.85 4.67 11.64
N GLU A 60 14.78 4.00 12.79
CA GLU A 60 14.01 2.75 12.98
C GLU A 60 12.49 2.91 12.79
N HIS A 61 11.94 4.10 13.07
CA HIS A 61 10.51 4.38 12.98
C HIS A 61 10.06 4.70 11.54
N GLN A 62 11.00 4.99 10.65
CA GLN A 62 10.71 5.35 9.25
C GLN A 62 10.82 4.16 8.30
N VAL A 63 11.40 3.04 8.77
CA VAL A 63 11.54 1.81 7.99
C VAL A 63 10.66 0.75 8.61
N LEU A 64 9.46 0.59 8.04
CA LEU A 64 8.40 -0.26 8.57
C LEU A 64 8.17 -1.50 7.70
N GLN A 65 7.68 -2.55 8.33
CA GLN A 65 7.18 -3.78 7.70
C GLN A 65 5.73 -4.01 8.10
N ALA A 66 4.96 -4.61 7.19
CA ALA A 66 3.62 -5.09 7.52
C ALA A 66 3.69 -6.19 8.58
N ALA A 67 2.90 -6.05 9.64
CA ALA A 67 2.70 -7.06 10.67
C ALA A 67 1.19 -7.31 10.82
N PRO A 68 0.58 -8.07 9.90
CA PRO A 68 -0.85 -8.25 9.92
C PRO A 68 -1.31 -8.99 11.18
N LEU A 69 -2.41 -8.51 11.77
CA LEU A 69 -3.05 -9.12 12.94
C LEU A 69 -4.40 -9.75 12.52
N ALA A 70 -4.77 -10.85 13.16
CA ALA A 70 -6.10 -11.44 13.02
C ALA A 70 -7.15 -10.60 13.78
N ASP A 71 -7.53 -9.46 13.20
CA ASP A 71 -8.65 -8.60 13.65
C ASP A 71 -9.50 -8.23 12.43
N TYR A 72 -10.77 -7.88 12.65
CA TYR A 72 -11.73 -7.50 11.60
C TYR A 72 -11.57 -6.03 11.19
N ARG A 73 -11.03 -5.20 12.08
CA ARG A 73 -10.81 -3.77 11.83
C ARG A 73 -9.56 -3.59 10.97
N PRO A 74 -9.65 -2.99 9.77
CA PRO A 74 -8.52 -2.81 8.87
C PRO A 74 -7.38 -2.01 9.50
N GLU A 75 -7.67 -1.05 10.39
CA GLU A 75 -6.68 -0.26 11.12
C GLU A 75 -5.83 -1.09 12.10
N ILE A 76 -6.38 -2.18 12.62
CA ILE A 76 -5.67 -3.10 13.54
C ILE A 76 -5.13 -4.31 12.78
N ALA A 77 -5.83 -4.76 11.74
CA ALA A 77 -5.37 -5.85 10.89
C ALA A 77 -4.16 -5.46 10.06
N ASN A 78 -4.01 -4.19 9.65
CA ASN A 78 -2.89 -3.71 8.82
C ASN A 78 -1.91 -2.85 9.62
N GLN A 79 -1.28 -3.45 10.62
CA GLN A 79 -0.27 -2.76 11.40
C GLN A 79 1.07 -2.67 10.67
N TRP A 80 1.75 -1.54 10.87
CA TRP A 80 3.10 -1.29 10.40
C TRP A 80 4.03 -1.18 11.61
N VAL A 81 5.01 -2.06 11.69
CA VAL A 81 5.98 -2.10 12.79
C VAL A 81 7.38 -1.92 12.24
N SER A 82 8.33 -1.46 13.05
CA SER A 82 9.73 -1.36 12.60
C SER A 82 10.24 -2.68 12.03
N VAL A 83 11.05 -2.62 10.97
CA VAL A 83 11.73 -3.78 10.37
C VAL A 83 12.62 -4.53 11.37
N LEU A 84 13.03 -3.88 12.47
CA LEU A 84 13.81 -4.49 13.54
C LEU A 84 12.98 -5.38 14.48
N HIS A 85 11.66 -5.22 14.50
CA HIS A 85 10.80 -6.12 15.29
C HIS A 85 10.89 -7.53 14.73
N LYS A 86 11.12 -8.51 15.62
CA LYS A 86 11.10 -9.92 15.25
C LYS A 86 9.69 -10.31 14.81
N LYS A 87 9.55 -10.71 13.54
CA LYS A 87 8.31 -11.30 13.03
C LYS A 87 7.98 -12.56 13.82
N SER A 88 6.73 -12.69 14.27
CA SER A 88 6.19 -13.99 14.64
C SER A 88 5.76 -14.70 13.35
N ALA A 89 6.38 -15.84 13.03
CA ALA A 89 6.05 -16.63 11.85
C ALA A 89 4.58 -17.07 11.81
N GLN A 90 3.94 -17.17 12.99
CA GLN A 90 2.55 -17.56 13.18
C GLN A 90 1.54 -16.55 12.56
N ALA A 91 1.84 -15.25 12.57
CA ALA A 91 0.90 -14.19 12.17
C ALA A 91 0.68 -14.11 10.65
N TYR A 92 1.69 -14.46 9.85
CA TYR A 92 1.60 -14.43 8.38
C TYR A 92 0.80 -15.60 7.81
N ALA A 93 0.93 -16.80 8.41
CA ALA A 93 0.23 -17.99 7.94
C ALA A 93 -1.29 -17.87 8.13
N THR A 94 -1.74 -17.27 9.23
CA THR A 94 -3.17 -17.03 9.50
C THR A 94 -3.73 -15.87 8.67
N ALA A 95 -2.96 -14.80 8.47
CA ALA A 95 -3.39 -13.69 7.61
C ALA A 95 -3.61 -14.12 6.16
N SER A 96 -2.77 -15.01 5.61
CA SER A 96 -2.92 -15.51 4.23
C SER A 96 -4.24 -16.23 3.98
N ALA A 97 -4.81 -16.91 4.98
CA ALA A 97 -6.10 -17.60 4.85
C ALA A 97 -7.30 -16.63 4.88
N ALA A 98 -7.15 -15.45 5.47
CA ALA A 98 -8.21 -14.43 5.60
C ALA A 98 -8.43 -13.56 4.33
N HIS A 99 -7.59 -13.73 3.30
CA HIS A 99 -7.67 -12.95 2.04
C HIS A 99 -8.88 -13.32 1.16
N ALA A 100 -9.75 -14.24 1.59
CA ALA A 100 -10.93 -14.67 0.84
C ALA A 100 -12.13 -13.71 0.97
N PHE A 101 -12.07 -12.70 1.84
CA PHE A 101 -13.22 -11.83 2.13
C PHE A 101 -12.97 -10.38 1.73
N LEU A 102 -13.97 -9.77 1.08
CA LEU A 102 -13.99 -8.35 0.74
C LEU A 102 -14.20 -7.53 2.02
N ARG A 103 -13.10 -7.16 2.68
CA ARG A 103 -13.16 -6.26 3.84
C ARG A 103 -13.46 -4.84 3.35
N PRO A 104 -14.51 -4.17 3.87
CA PRO A 104 -14.81 -2.80 3.48
C PRO A 104 -13.63 -1.91 3.85
N VAL A 105 -13.11 -1.18 2.86
CA VAL A 105 -11.92 -0.34 3.03
C VAL A 105 -12.23 0.89 3.91
N TRP A 106 -13.51 1.24 4.06
CA TRP A 106 -13.94 2.46 4.75
C TRP A 106 -14.74 2.12 6.00
N LEU A 107 -14.16 2.42 7.16
CA LEU A 107 -14.84 2.43 8.45
C LEU A 107 -15.05 3.86 8.94
N LEU A 108 -16.10 4.06 9.74
CA LEU A 108 -16.29 5.32 10.47
C LEU A 108 -15.19 5.47 11.52
N SER A 109 -14.69 6.69 11.72
CA SER A 109 -13.66 6.97 12.73
C SER A 109 -14.10 6.62 14.16
N GLN A 110 -15.40 6.66 14.43
CA GLN A 110 -16.00 6.20 15.67
C GLN A 110 -17.09 5.16 15.36
N PRO A 111 -17.12 4.02 16.07
CA PRO A 111 -18.20 3.06 15.93
C PRO A 111 -19.55 3.70 16.22
N LEU A 112 -20.50 3.59 15.29
CA LEU A 112 -21.85 4.08 15.49
C LEU A 112 -22.74 2.95 16.03
N ALA A 113 -23.31 3.16 17.21
CA ALA A 113 -24.32 2.26 17.75
C ALA A 113 -25.59 2.31 16.88
N LEU A 114 -25.94 1.19 16.26
CA LEU A 114 -27.14 1.09 15.44
C LEU A 114 -28.38 0.91 16.31
N THR A 115 -29.49 1.53 15.91
CA THR A 115 -30.78 1.30 16.57
C THR A 115 -31.35 -0.03 16.11
N LEU A 116 -31.81 -0.85 17.06
CA LEU A 116 -32.52 -2.09 16.76
C LEU A 116 -34.04 -1.85 16.87
N ARG A 117 -34.78 -2.16 15.81
CA ARG A 117 -36.24 -2.21 15.81
C ARG A 117 -36.68 -3.60 15.40
N GLN A 118 -37.46 -4.28 16.23
CA GLN A 118 -37.90 -5.66 15.97
C GLN A 118 -36.73 -6.61 15.62
N HIS A 119 -35.59 -6.46 16.31
CA HIS A 119 -34.35 -7.22 16.05
C HIS A 119 -33.68 -6.96 14.69
N GLN A 120 -34.08 -5.91 13.96
CA GLN A 120 -33.41 -5.47 12.74
C GLN A 120 -32.61 -4.19 12.97
N PRO A 121 -31.35 -4.10 12.49
CA PRO A 121 -30.56 -2.88 12.57
C PRO A 121 -31.03 -1.82 11.57
N TRP A 122 -31.19 -0.60 12.07
CA TRP A 122 -31.59 0.58 11.30
C TRP A 122 -30.45 1.61 11.26
N TYR A 123 -30.26 2.21 10.09
CA TYR A 123 -29.32 3.31 9.85
C TYR A 123 -29.93 4.34 8.90
N ALA A 124 -29.74 5.63 9.19
CA ALA A 124 -30.24 6.74 8.38
C ALA A 124 -31.72 6.62 7.93
N GLY A 125 -32.58 6.09 8.81
CA GLY A 125 -34.02 5.94 8.54
C GLY A 125 -34.41 4.70 7.72
N SER A 126 -33.49 3.80 7.42
CA SER A 126 -33.74 2.56 6.65
C SER A 126 -33.23 1.31 7.37
N VAL A 127 -33.83 0.16 7.08
CA VAL A 127 -33.32 -1.17 7.49
C VAL A 127 -32.03 -1.46 6.73
N LEU A 128 -31.02 -1.98 7.44
CA LEU A 128 -29.81 -2.50 6.80
C LEU A 128 -30.03 -3.92 6.26
N THR A 129 -29.52 -4.16 5.06
CA THR A 129 -29.50 -5.49 4.42
C THR A 129 -28.11 -6.09 4.52
N LEU A 130 -28.04 -7.38 4.84
CA LEU A 130 -26.80 -8.12 4.90
C LEU A 130 -26.35 -8.50 3.48
N ILE A 131 -25.20 -7.97 3.05
CA ILE A 131 -24.65 -8.18 1.71
C ILE A 131 -23.62 -9.32 1.63
N SER A 132 -23.12 -9.78 2.78
CA SER A 132 -22.15 -10.87 2.90
C SER A 132 -22.32 -11.59 4.25
N PRO A 133 -22.01 -12.90 4.32
CA PRO A 133 -22.10 -13.65 5.58
C PRO A 133 -21.19 -13.05 6.66
N ALA A 134 -21.57 -13.25 7.93
CA ALA A 134 -20.76 -12.83 9.07
C ALA A 134 -19.45 -13.63 9.14
N GLU A 135 -18.32 -12.93 9.23
CA GLU A 135 -16.99 -13.51 9.42
C GLU A 135 -16.74 -13.74 10.92
N ARG A 136 -16.14 -14.89 11.27
CA ARG A 136 -15.60 -15.15 12.61
C ARG A 136 -14.08 -14.99 12.55
N ILE A 137 -13.54 -14.12 13.39
CA ILE A 137 -12.10 -13.82 13.51
C ILE A 137 -11.65 -14.10 14.93
#